data_AF-A0A8H5BXA1-F1
#
_entry.id   AF-A0A8H5BXA1-F1
#
_cell.length_a   1.000
_cell.length_b   1.000
_cell.length_c   1.000
_cell.angle_alpha   90.00
_cell.angle_beta   90.00
_cell.angle_gamma   90.00
#
_symmetry.space_group_name_H-M   'P 1'
#
loop_
_entity.id
_entity.type
_entity.pdbx_description
1 polymer ?
#
loop_
_entity_poly.entity_id
_entity_poly.type
_entity_poly.pdbx_seq_one_letter_code
_entity_poly.pdbx_strand_id
1 'polypeptide(L)' 'MHELEQFSVSTTGKGTTTLALPNSGVGSRHVSSGEVRYLSPLVKKYGEDVGAMARDLKLNPEQRTEGQLRRGLKKAGL' A
#
# COMPACT_ATOMS: atom_id res chain seq x y z
N MET A 1 22.83 -11.52 10.82
CA MET A 1 21.74 -12.06 9.98
C MET A 1 20.59 -12.38 10.93
N HIS A 2 19.66 -11.45 11.13
CA HIS A 2 18.55 -11.63 12.09
C HIS A 2 17.42 -12.42 11.43
N GLU A 3 17.24 -13.64 11.93
CA GLU A 3 16.18 -14.58 11.64
C GLU A 3 14.88 -14.10 12.28
N LEU A 4 13.80 -13.98 11.49
CA LEU A 4 12.45 -13.76 11.98
C LEU A 4 11.47 -14.54 11.10
N GLU A 5 10.34 -14.87 11.74
CA GLU A 5 9.16 -15.59 11.25
C GLU A 5 9.27 -17.11 11.46
N GLN A 6 8.31 -17.79 12.09
CA GLN A 6 6.88 -17.73 11.76
C GLN A 6 6.01 -18.12 12.98
N PHE A 7 5.00 -17.31 13.29
CA PHE A 7 3.87 -17.74 14.13
C PHE A 7 2.83 -18.44 13.25
N SER A 8 2.63 -19.74 13.50
CA SER A 8 1.59 -20.55 12.86
C SER A 8 0.23 -20.30 13.53
N VAL A 9 -0.77 -19.93 12.72
CA VAL A 9 -2.18 -19.92 13.13
C VAL A 9 -2.81 -21.23 12.66
N SER A 10 -3.20 -22.07 13.61
CA SER A 10 -3.98 -23.29 13.36
C SER A 10 -5.48 -22.97 13.46
N THR A 11 -6.20 -23.05 12.35
CA THR A 11 -7.67 -23.07 12.36
C THR A 11 -8.17 -24.44 11.90
N THR A 12 -8.60 -25.25 12.86
CA THR A 12 -9.40 -26.47 12.67
C THR A 12 -10.82 -26.09 12.23
N GLY A 13 -11.32 -26.64 11.13
CA GLY A 13 -12.72 -26.47 10.70
C GLY A 13 -13.08 -27.35 9.50
N LYS A 14 -14.14 -28.14 9.66
CA LYS A 14 -14.59 -29.27 8.80
C LYS A 14 -15.21 -28.81 7.47
N GLY A 15 -14.95 -29.62 6.42
CA GLY A 15 -15.84 -29.95 5.29
C GLY A 15 -16.58 -28.83 4.55
N THR A 16 -16.10 -28.48 3.36
CA THR A 16 -16.86 -28.25 2.09
C THR A 16 -15.83 -27.95 0.98
N THR A 17 -15.91 -28.65 -0.14
CA THR A 17 -14.94 -28.67 -1.26
C THR A 17 -14.96 -27.37 -2.09
N THR A 18 -14.65 -26.23 -1.50
CA THR A 18 -14.32 -25.00 -2.23
C THR A 18 -13.37 -24.17 -1.38
N LEU A 19 -12.07 -24.40 -1.52
CA LEU A 19 -11.04 -23.57 -0.93
C LEU A 19 -10.93 -22.28 -1.74
N ALA A 20 -11.73 -21.26 -1.37
CA ALA A 20 -11.51 -19.90 -1.83
C ALA A 20 -10.23 -19.37 -1.14
N LEU A 21 -9.08 -19.64 -1.74
CA LEU A 21 -7.82 -19.10 -1.28
C LEU A 21 -7.83 -17.58 -1.53
N PRO A 22 -7.60 -16.73 -0.52
CA PRO A 22 -7.40 -15.31 -0.75
C PRO A 22 -6.18 -15.15 -1.67
N ASN A 23 -6.37 -14.51 -2.83
CA ASN A 23 -5.30 -14.30 -3.84
C ASN A 23 -4.13 -13.42 -3.35
N SER A 24 -4.20 -12.94 -2.12
CA SER A 24 -3.24 -12.04 -1.52
C SER A 24 -2.77 -12.70 -0.24
N GLY A 25 -1.56 -13.29 -0.31
CA GLY A 25 -0.86 -13.79 0.86
C GLY A 25 -0.79 -12.70 1.93
N VAL A 26 -0.93 -13.11 3.18
CA VAL A 26 -0.86 -12.27 4.39
C VAL A 26 0.60 -11.82 4.57
N GLY A 27 1.06 -10.94 3.70
CA GLY A 27 2.31 -10.20 3.80
C GLY A 27 1.98 -8.74 3.57
N SER A 28 2.68 -7.84 4.28
CA SER A 28 2.56 -6.40 4.03
C SER A 28 2.58 -6.17 2.52
N ARG A 29 1.53 -5.55 1.99
CA ARG A 29 1.45 -5.22 0.57
C ARG A 29 2.46 -4.11 0.33
N HIS A 30 3.71 -4.50 0.09
CA HIS A 30 4.78 -3.56 -0.22
C HIS A 30 4.42 -2.84 -1.51
N VAL A 31 4.36 -1.53 -1.44
CA VAL A 31 4.22 -0.69 -2.62
C VAL A 31 5.50 -0.78 -3.44
N SER A 32 5.36 -0.74 -4.76
CA SER A 32 6.54 -0.76 -5.63
C SER A 32 7.49 0.39 -5.28
N SER A 33 8.80 0.17 -5.40
CA SER A 33 9.79 1.21 -5.13
C SER A 33 9.57 2.47 -5.97
N GLY A 34 9.01 2.32 -7.17
CA GLY A 34 8.63 3.44 -8.04
C GLY A 34 7.49 4.29 -7.48
N GLU A 35 6.46 3.65 -6.93
CA GLU A 35 5.32 4.37 -6.34
C GLU A 35 5.71 5.05 -5.01
N VAL A 36 6.59 4.45 -4.20
CA VAL A 36 7.18 5.13 -3.03
C VAL A 36 8.01 6.35 -3.45
N ARG A 37 8.86 6.21 -4.48
CA ARG A 37 9.66 7.33 -5.01
C ARG A 37 8.79 8.46 -5.56
N TYR A 38 7.64 8.10 -6.12
CA TYR A 38 6.66 9.07 -6.60
C TYR A 38 5.95 9.79 -5.44
N LEU A 39 5.48 9.08 -4.42
CA LEU A 39 4.71 9.67 -3.31
C LEU A 39 5.59 10.44 -2.31
N SER A 40 6.82 10.03 -2.09
CA SER A 40 7.71 10.61 -1.07
C SER A 40 7.92 12.13 -1.21
N PRO A 41 8.19 12.70 -2.41
CA PRO A 41 8.29 14.14 -2.61
C PRO A 41 6.97 14.90 -2.32
N LEU A 42 5.82 14.30 -2.63
CA LEU A 42 4.52 14.92 -2.36
C LEU A 42 4.24 14.99 -0.86
N VAL A 43 4.47 13.89 -0.14
CA VAL A 43 4.36 13.84 1.34
C VAL A 43 5.35 14.79 1.99
N LYS A 44 6.59 14.83 1.50
CA LYS A 44 7.61 15.74 2.04
C LYS A 44 7.22 17.22 1.92
N LYS A 45 6.49 17.59 0.87
CA LYS A 45 6.09 18.99 0.63
C LYS A 45 4.75 19.35 1.29
N TYR A 46 3.77 18.46 1.25
CA TYR A 46 2.38 18.74 1.63
C TYR A 46 1.91 18.00 2.89
N GLY A 47 2.71 17.07 3.43
CA GLY A 47 2.37 16.29 4.62
C GLY A 47 1.17 15.39 4.35
N GLU A 48 0.05 15.67 5.02
CA GLU A 48 -1.21 14.92 4.91
C GLU A 48 -2.22 15.58 3.94
N ASP A 49 -1.91 16.76 3.39
CA ASP A 49 -2.82 17.48 2.51
C ASP A 49 -2.81 16.90 1.08
N VAL A 50 -3.58 15.83 0.89
CA VAL A 50 -3.71 15.18 -0.42
C VAL A 50 -4.40 16.07 -1.46
N GLY A 51 -5.20 17.05 -1.04
CA GLY A 51 -5.85 17.99 -1.96
C GLY A 51 -4.84 18.95 -2.59
N ALA A 52 -3.87 19.41 -1.80
CA ALA A 52 -2.75 20.21 -2.30
C ALA A 52 -1.79 19.37 -3.17
N MET A 53 -1.56 18.10 -2.81
CA MET A 53 -0.76 17.17 -3.62
C MET A 53 -1.34 16.96 -5.02
N ALA A 54 -2.66 16.76 -5.12
CA ALA A 54 -3.32 16.51 -6.40
C ALA A 54 -3.22 17.72 -7.35
N ARG A 55 -3.21 18.94 -6.80
CA ARG A 55 -3.12 20.20 -7.56
C ARG A 55 -1.70 20.56 -8.00
N ASP A 56 -0.67 19.94 -7.45
CA ASP A 56 0.72 20.23 -7.80
C ASP A 56 1.11 19.59 -9.14
N LEU A 57 0.97 20.32 -10.24
CA LEU A 57 1.34 19.84 -11.59
C LEU A 57 2.83 19.51 -11.75
N LYS A 58 3.71 20.02 -10.87
CA LYS A 58 5.15 19.78 -10.94
C LYS A 58 5.51 18.44 -10.29
N LEU A 59 4.92 18.13 -9.14
CA LEU A 59 5.17 16.88 -8.43
C LEU A 59 4.20 15.76 -8.82
N ASN A 60 3.02 16.10 -9.34
CA ASN A 60 2.02 15.20 -9.87
C ASN A 60 1.89 15.33 -11.41
N PRO A 61 2.93 14.96 -12.19
CA PRO A 61 2.86 15.05 -13.65
C PRO A 61 1.82 14.10 -14.25
N GLU A 62 1.55 12.99 -13.58
CA GLU A 62 0.53 11.99 -13.98
C GLU A 62 -0.90 12.44 -13.65
N GLN A 63 -1.09 13.62 -13.04
CA GLN A 63 -2.40 14.15 -12.61
C GLN A 63 -3.23 13.13 -11.83
N ARG A 64 -2.58 12.35 -10.96
CA ARG A 64 -3.26 11.40 -10.08
C ARG A 64 -4.29 12.13 -9.24
N THR A 65 -5.48 11.56 -9.19
CA THR A 65 -6.59 12.10 -8.39
C THR A 65 -6.30 11.96 -6.91
N GLU A 66 -6.97 12.77 -6.08
CA GLU A 66 -6.86 12.68 -4.62
C GLU A 66 -7.11 11.27 -4.08
N GLY A 67 -8.08 10.56 -4.65
CA GLY A 67 -8.40 9.18 -4.28
C GLY A 67 -7.29 8.19 -4.61
N GLN A 68 -6.60 8.38 -5.74
CA GLN A 68 -5.45 7.56 -6.12
C GLN A 68 -4.26 7.80 -5.19
N LEU A 69 -3.96 9.07 -4.90
CA LEU A 69 -2.91 9.44 -3.96
C LEU A 69 -3.18 8.89 -2.56
N ARG A 70 -4.41 9.05 -2.03
CA ARG A 70 -4.84 8.47 -0.74
C ARG A 70 -4.64 6.96 -0.68
N ARG A 71 -5.02 6.25 -1.74
CA ARG A 71 -4.85 4.79 -1.81
C ARG A 71 -3.37 4.41 -1.90
N GLY A 72 -2.56 5.15 -2.66
CA GLY A 72 -1.12 4.94 -2.77
C GLY A 72 -0.41 5.14 -1.43
N LEU A 73 -0.71 6.23 -0.73
CA LEU A 73 -0.20 6.55 0.62
C LEU A 73 -0.53 5.43 1.61
N LYS A 74 -1.81 5.04 1.68
CA LYS A 74 -2.28 3.96 2.55
C LYS A 74 -1.60 2.62 2.26
N LYS A 75 -1.34 2.31 0.99
CA LYS A 75 -0.62 1.09 0.62
C LYS A 75 0.87 1.20 0.99
N ALA A 76 1.46 2.38 0.85
CA ALA A 76 2.88 2.61 1.08
C ALA A 76 3.23 2.74 2.56
N GLY A 77 2.23 2.92 3.44
CA GLY A 77 2.43 3.15 4.87
C GLY A 77 3.01 4.54 5.16
N LEU A 78 2.74 5.50 4.27
CA LEU A 78 3.14 6.91 4.37
C LEU A 78 1.98 7.78 4.84
#